data_AF-U6LU18-F1
#
_entry.id   AF-U6LU18-F1
#
_cell.length_a   1.000
_cell.length_b   1.000
_cell.length_c   1.000
_cell.angle_alpha   90.00
_cell.angle_beta   90.00
_cell.angle_gamma   90.00
#
_symmetry.space_group_name_H-M   'P 1'
#
loop_
_entity.id
_entity.type
_entity.pdbx_description
1 polymer ?
#
loop_
_entity_poly.entity_id
_entity_poly.type
_entity_poly.pdbx_seq_one_letter_code
_entity_poly.pdbx_strand_id
1 'polypeptide(L)'
;MRKSSICSSDFSLWGPDTQTQQQQLQQQQLLQQQHLQQLQQQHLQEYPYTTSSSSSSSSSSSSNVDGTTVKVGMKGNAGNKGAVGIRLSIGAVSFCFLNVHLAAGQTNGHERLQQMQLVLQQAFQGILTFGLIPPTKK
;
A
#
# COMPACT_ATOMS: atom_id res chain seq x y z
N MET A 1 58.26 -40.75 -3.14
CA MET A 1 58.91 -39.89 -2.11
C MET A 1 60.13 -39.21 -2.71
N ARG A 2 60.05 -37.89 -2.96
CA ARG A 2 61.01 -36.84 -2.56
C ARG A 2 60.67 -35.55 -3.33
N LYS A 3 60.62 -34.46 -2.55
CA LYS A 3 60.13 -33.12 -2.90
C LYS A 3 61.25 -32.26 -3.51
N SER A 4 60.91 -31.27 -4.32
CA SER A 4 61.46 -29.89 -4.29
C SER A 4 60.74 -29.07 -5.38
N SER A 5 59.94 -28.08 -5.00
CA SER A 5 60.37 -26.69 -4.72
C SER A 5 60.95 -26.01 -5.95
N ILE A 6 60.08 -25.44 -6.77
CA ILE A 6 60.40 -24.22 -7.50
C ILE A 6 59.36 -23.19 -7.07
N CYS A 7 59.89 -22.20 -6.38
CA CYS A 7 59.33 -20.89 -6.07
C CYS A 7 58.45 -20.36 -7.21
N SER A 8 57.13 -20.26 -6.98
CA SER A 8 56.29 -19.34 -7.75
C SER A 8 56.44 -17.97 -7.10
N SER A 9 57.39 -17.21 -7.61
CA SER A 9 57.58 -15.79 -7.36
C SER A 9 56.29 -15.02 -7.63
N ASP A 10 55.79 -14.36 -6.57
CA ASP A 10 55.20 -13.03 -6.60
C ASP A 10 54.32 -12.67 -7.81
N PHE A 11 53.15 -13.31 -7.92
CA PHE A 11 52.08 -12.84 -8.78
C PHE A 11 50.82 -12.55 -7.97
N SER A 12 50.90 -11.56 -7.08
CA SER A 12 49.71 -10.91 -6.47
C SER A 12 50.06 -9.52 -5.95
N LEU A 13 50.80 -8.75 -6.76
CA LEU A 13 50.86 -7.30 -6.66
C LEU A 13 50.09 -6.68 -7.83
N TRP A 14 48.87 -7.18 -8.04
CA TRP A 14 47.86 -6.49 -8.82
C TRP A 14 46.75 -6.13 -7.84
N GLY A 15 46.81 -4.91 -7.31
CA GLY A 15 45.56 -4.22 -6.99
C GLY A 15 44.70 -4.23 -8.25
N PRO A 16 43.37 -4.33 -8.13
CA PRO A 16 42.49 -4.53 -9.28
C PRO A 16 42.85 -3.53 -10.37
N ASP A 17 43.17 -4.05 -11.56
CA ASP A 17 43.56 -3.30 -12.76
C ASP A 17 42.66 -2.07 -12.84
N THR A 18 43.21 -0.90 -13.19
CA THR A 18 42.42 0.34 -13.26
C THR A 18 41.16 0.18 -14.12
N GLN A 19 41.20 -0.73 -15.10
CA GLN A 19 40.06 -1.16 -15.90
C GLN A 19 39.02 -1.95 -15.12
N THR A 20 39.44 -2.91 -14.28
CA THR A 20 38.56 -3.67 -13.38
C THR A 20 37.92 -2.77 -12.33
N GLN A 21 38.65 -1.76 -11.81
CA GLN A 21 38.07 -0.76 -10.92
C GLN A 21 37.05 0.14 -11.63
N GLN A 22 37.34 0.60 -12.85
CA GLN A 22 36.36 1.36 -13.65
C GLN A 22 35.12 0.52 -13.97
N GLN A 23 35.30 -0.77 -14.29
CA GLN A 23 34.20 -1.67 -14.58
C GLN A 23 33.35 -1.97 -13.34
N GLN A 24 33.97 -2.14 -12.16
CA GLN A 24 33.26 -2.27 -10.89
C GLN A 24 32.52 -0.99 -10.50
N LEU A 25 33.13 0.18 -10.72
CA LEU A 25 32.48 1.48 -10.51
C LEU A 25 31.29 1.68 -11.46
N GLN A 26 31.43 1.33 -12.73
CA GLN A 26 30.32 1.35 -13.68
C GLN A 26 29.21 0.37 -13.29
N GLN A 27 29.56 -0.83 -12.85
CA GLN A 27 28.58 -1.81 -12.38
C GLN A 27 27.86 -1.30 -11.12
N GLN A 28 28.59 -0.67 -10.18
CA GLN A 28 28.00 -0.08 -8.99
C GLN A 28 27.07 1.10 -9.32
N GLN A 29 27.45 1.96 -10.27
CA GLN A 29 26.62 3.06 -10.75
C GLN A 29 25.35 2.55 -11.46
N LEU A 30 25.46 1.47 -12.24
CA LEU A 30 24.32 0.85 -12.90
C LEU A 30 23.33 0.25 -11.88
N LEU A 31 23.85 -0.46 -10.87
CA LEU A 31 23.02 -1.01 -9.78
C LEU A 31 22.31 0.11 -9.00
N GLN A 32 23.00 1.22 -8.74
CA GLN A 32 22.40 2.38 -8.07
C GLN A 32 21.27 2.99 -8.91
N GLN A 33 21.45 3.12 -10.24
CA GLN A 33 20.40 3.60 -11.13
C GLN A 33 19.20 2.66 -11.20
N GLN A 34 19.42 1.34 -11.25
CA GLN A 34 18.31 0.36 -11.23
C GLN A 34 17.52 0.43 -9.93
N HIS A 35 18.19 0.58 -8.79
CA HIS A 35 17.51 0.71 -7.49
C HIS A 35 16.66 1.98 -7.41
N LEU A 36 17.17 3.12 -7.87
CA LEU A 36 16.40 4.38 -7.95
C LEU A 36 15.16 4.24 -8.85
N GLN A 37 15.30 3.53 -9.97
CA GLN A 37 14.18 3.26 -10.87
C GLN A 37 13.13 2.34 -10.25
N GLN A 38 13.54 1.41 -9.38
CA GLN A 38 12.62 0.56 -8.62
C GLN A 38 11.85 1.36 -7.56
N LEU A 39 12.50 2.30 -6.87
CA LEU A 39 11.84 3.20 -5.91
C LEU A 39 10.81 4.12 -6.59
N GLN A 40 11.11 4.61 -7.81
CA GLN A 40 10.16 5.40 -8.58
C GLN A 40 8.91 4.60 -8.98
N GLN A 41 9.07 3.31 -9.32
CA GLN A 41 7.94 2.42 -9.61
C GLN A 41 7.09 2.13 -8.38
N GLN A 42 7.70 2.00 -7.18
CA GLN A 42 6.94 1.83 -5.95
C GLN A 42 6.09 3.06 -5.61
N HIS A 43 6.57 4.27 -5.91
CA HIS A 43 5.79 5.50 -5.72
C HIS A 43 4.56 5.60 -6.65
N LEU A 44 4.51 4.81 -7.74
CA LEU A 44 3.35 4.76 -8.65
C LEU A 44 2.34 3.66 -8.31
N GLN A 45 2.59 2.83 -7.29
CA GLN A 45 1.67 1.75 -6.89
C GLN A 45 0.74 2.11 -5.72
N GLU A 46 0.82 3.32 -5.17
CA GLU A 46 -0.01 3.76 -4.04
C GLU A 46 -1.25 4.57 -4.46
N TYR A 47 -2.01 4.07 -5.44
CA TYR A 47 -3.39 4.52 -5.67
C TYR A 47 -4.26 3.32 -6.03
N PRO A 48 -5.00 2.74 -5.08
CA PRO A 48 -5.90 1.64 -5.37
C PRO A 48 -7.09 2.16 -6.19
N TYR A 49 -7.01 2.06 -7.52
CA TYR A 49 -8.22 1.91 -8.32
C TYR A 49 -8.72 0.48 -8.09
N THR A 50 -9.66 0.32 -7.17
CA THR A 50 -10.41 -0.92 -7.02
C THR A 50 -11.27 -1.11 -8.27
N THR A 51 -10.73 -1.75 -9.31
CA THR A 51 -11.56 -2.40 -10.32
C THR A 51 -12.01 -3.73 -9.72
N SER A 52 -13.09 -3.70 -8.95
CA SER A 52 -13.84 -4.91 -8.62
C SER A 52 -14.50 -5.41 -9.90
N SER A 53 -13.79 -6.24 -10.68
CA SER A 53 -14.35 -7.03 -11.75
C SER A 53 -15.18 -8.16 -11.14
N SER A 54 -16.39 -7.82 -10.71
CA SER A 54 -17.44 -8.78 -10.36
C SER A 54 -18.02 -9.33 -11.67
N SER A 55 -17.38 -10.34 -12.25
CA SER A 55 -18.00 -11.15 -13.30
C SER A 55 -18.96 -12.15 -12.64
N SER A 56 -20.17 -11.68 -12.33
CA SER A 56 -21.34 -12.53 -12.12
C SER A 56 -22.45 -12.02 -13.04
N SER A 57 -22.63 -12.72 -14.15
CA SER A 57 -23.70 -12.48 -15.11
C SER A 57 -25.06 -12.67 -14.43
N SER A 58 -25.71 -11.56 -14.08
CA SER A 58 -27.15 -11.46 -13.87
C SER A 58 -27.59 -10.11 -14.40
N SER A 59 -28.19 -10.12 -15.59
CA SER A 59 -28.80 -8.96 -16.21
C SER A 59 -30.05 -8.54 -15.43
N SER A 60 -29.85 -7.74 -14.39
CA SER A 60 -30.84 -6.80 -13.89
C SER A 60 -30.15 -5.45 -13.85
N SER A 61 -30.77 -4.40 -14.37
CA SER A 61 -30.32 -3.01 -14.21
C SER A 61 -30.48 -2.61 -12.74
N SER A 62 -29.76 -3.29 -11.88
CA SER A 62 -29.64 -3.07 -10.45
C SER A 62 -28.76 -1.83 -10.30
N SER A 63 -29.38 -0.72 -9.94
CA SER A 63 -28.65 0.42 -9.38
C SER A 63 -27.87 -0.10 -8.17
N ASN A 64 -26.56 -0.28 -8.32
CA ASN A 64 -25.70 -0.79 -7.28
C ASN A 64 -25.53 0.31 -6.23
N VAL A 65 -26.34 0.26 -5.17
CA VAL A 65 -26.28 1.15 -4.01
C VAL A 65 -25.71 0.37 -2.83
N ASP A 66 -24.67 0.92 -2.21
CA ASP A 66 -24.01 0.37 -1.03
C ASP A 66 -23.94 1.45 0.06
N GLY A 67 -24.09 1.04 1.32
CA GLY A 67 -24.09 1.91 2.49
C GLY A 67 -23.02 1.49 3.48
N THR A 68 -22.32 2.45 4.06
CA THR A 68 -21.30 2.19 5.08
C THR A 68 -21.48 3.11 6.28
N THR A 69 -21.10 2.62 7.46
CA THR A 69 -21.04 3.42 8.69
C THR A 69 -19.77 3.06 9.43
N VAL A 70 -18.98 4.06 9.78
CA VAL A 70 -17.72 3.91 10.51
C VAL A 70 -17.83 4.65 11.83
N LYS A 71 -17.57 3.97 12.94
CA LYS A 71 -17.57 4.60 14.28
C LYS A 71 -16.16 5.05 14.62
N VAL A 72 -16.01 6.27 15.14
CA VAL A 72 -14.72 6.81 15.62
C VAL A 72 -14.86 7.34 17.06
N GLY A 73 -13.75 7.41 17.80
CA GLY A 73 -13.75 7.88 19.20
C GLY A 73 -12.99 6.95 20.16
N MET A 74 -13.17 7.11 21.48
CA MET A 74 -12.49 6.31 22.53
C MET A 74 -12.60 4.80 22.23
N LYS A 75 -11.50 4.22 21.75
CA LYS A 75 -11.38 2.80 21.35
C LYS A 75 -12.34 2.32 20.24
N GLY A 76 -12.88 3.21 19.41
CA GLY A 76 -13.66 2.82 18.21
C GLY A 76 -15.02 2.16 18.47
N ASN A 77 -15.46 2.04 19.74
CA ASN A 77 -16.66 1.27 20.10
C ASN A 77 -17.80 2.12 20.69
N ALA A 78 -17.53 3.32 21.20
CA ALA A 78 -18.54 4.18 21.83
C ALA A 78 -18.29 5.67 21.52
N GLY A 79 -19.32 6.36 21.05
CA GLY A 79 -19.28 7.79 20.77
C GLY A 79 -20.32 8.22 19.71
N ASN A 80 -20.67 9.50 19.72
CA ASN A 80 -21.50 10.14 18.69
C ASN A 80 -20.67 10.66 17.49
N LYS A 81 -19.44 10.14 17.34
CA LYS A 81 -18.47 10.51 16.31
C LYS A 81 -18.31 9.35 15.34
N GLY A 82 -18.24 9.67 14.06
CA GLY A 82 -18.18 8.64 13.03
C GLY A 82 -18.41 9.21 11.65
N ALA A 83 -18.70 8.32 10.72
CA ALA A 83 -19.04 8.63 9.36
C ALA A 83 -20.17 7.73 8.86
N VAL A 84 -20.99 8.27 7.98
CA VAL A 84 -21.99 7.53 7.22
C VAL A 84 -21.73 7.84 5.75
N GLY A 85 -21.73 6.80 4.91
CA GLY A 85 -21.49 6.97 3.49
C GLY A 85 -22.42 6.14 2.63
N ILE A 86 -22.69 6.63 1.42
CA ILE A 86 -23.45 5.94 0.39
C ILE A 86 -22.64 5.94 -0.90
N ARG A 87 -22.48 4.77 -1.51
CA ARG A 87 -21.89 4.60 -2.83
C ARG A 87 -22.97 4.15 -3.80
N LEU A 88 -23.05 4.79 -4.96
CA LEU A 88 -24.01 4.47 -6.00
C LEU A 88 -23.33 4.40 -7.36
N SER A 89 -23.64 3.36 -8.14
CA SER A 89 -23.15 3.19 -9.50
C SER A 89 -24.27 3.39 -10.50
N ILE A 90 -24.09 4.33 -11.43
CA ILE A 90 -25.02 4.64 -12.52
C ILE A 90 -24.26 4.43 -13.83
N GLY A 91 -24.58 3.34 -14.54
CA GLY A 91 -23.85 2.94 -15.74
C GLY A 91 -22.37 2.66 -15.42
N ALA A 92 -21.47 3.38 -16.10
CA ALA A 92 -20.02 3.28 -15.90
C ALA A 92 -19.45 4.25 -14.85
N VAL A 93 -20.29 5.09 -14.23
CA VAL A 93 -19.85 6.10 -13.26
C VAL A 93 -20.27 5.70 -11.85
N SER A 94 -19.34 5.81 -10.90
CA SER A 94 -19.59 5.58 -9.48
C SER A 94 -19.44 6.85 -8.67
N PHE A 95 -20.42 7.13 -7.82
CA PHE A 95 -20.43 8.26 -6.89
C PHE A 95 -20.33 7.74 -5.45
N CYS A 96 -19.59 8.46 -4.61
CA CYS A 96 -19.47 8.18 -3.19
C CYS A 96 -19.70 9.46 -2.41
N PHE A 97 -20.68 9.41 -1.51
CA PHE A 97 -21.01 10.50 -0.60
C PHE A 97 -20.63 10.05 0.80
N LEU A 98 -19.84 10.86 1.49
CA LEU A 98 -19.35 10.57 2.83
C LEU A 98 -19.66 11.75 3.75
N ASN A 99 -20.49 11.53 4.75
CA ASN A 99 -20.77 12.49 5.82
C ASN A 99 -19.99 12.09 7.06
N VAL A 100 -19.22 13.02 7.64
CA VAL A 100 -18.35 12.76 8.80
C VAL A 100 -18.64 13.71 9.95
N HIS A 101 -18.63 13.17 11.16
CA HIS A 101 -18.67 13.91 12.42
C HIS A 101 -17.45 13.52 13.25
N LEU A 102 -16.40 14.35 13.14
CA LEU A 102 -15.08 14.11 13.74
C LEU A 102 -14.89 14.87 15.06
N ALA A 103 -13.76 14.67 15.73
CA ALA A 103 -13.39 15.30 17.00
C ALA A 103 -13.58 16.84 16.96
N ALA A 104 -14.19 17.40 18.01
CA ALA A 104 -14.38 18.85 18.15
C ALA A 104 -13.18 19.51 18.85
N GLY A 105 -13.04 20.83 18.73
CA GLY A 105 -11.95 21.60 19.35
C GLY A 105 -10.83 21.98 18.37
N GLN A 106 -10.33 23.22 18.50
CA GLN A 106 -9.31 23.79 17.61
C GLN A 106 -7.95 23.11 17.75
N THR A 107 -7.61 22.63 18.95
CA THR A 107 -6.35 21.93 19.24
C THR A 107 -6.34 20.47 18.78
N ASN A 108 -7.49 19.89 18.46
CA ASN A 108 -7.63 18.46 18.15
C ASN A 108 -7.47 18.16 16.65
N GLY A 109 -6.65 18.94 15.94
CA GLY A 109 -6.41 18.77 14.50
C GLY A 109 -5.79 17.41 14.16
N HIS A 110 -4.83 16.95 14.98
CA HIS A 110 -4.17 15.66 14.77
C HIS A 110 -5.13 14.48 14.94
N GLU A 111 -5.97 14.51 15.98
CA GLU A 111 -7.00 13.49 16.20
C GLU A 111 -8.02 13.47 15.06
N ARG A 112 -8.45 14.64 14.57
CA ARG A 112 -9.36 14.74 13.42
C ARG A 112 -8.78 14.10 12.17
N LEU A 113 -7.48 14.31 11.91
CA LEU A 113 -6.78 13.71 10.79
C LEU A 113 -6.72 12.18 10.92
N GLN A 114 -6.35 11.67 12.09
CA GLN A 114 -6.34 10.23 12.37
C GLN A 114 -7.72 9.60 12.18
N GLN A 115 -8.77 10.25 12.69
CA GLN A 115 -10.14 9.79 12.52
C GLN A 115 -10.59 9.81 11.06
N MET A 116 -10.22 10.84 10.29
CA MET A 116 -10.50 10.90 8.85
C MET A 116 -9.80 9.76 8.10
N GLN A 117 -8.53 9.51 8.39
CA GLN A 117 -7.78 8.41 7.78
C GLN A 117 -8.39 7.04 8.12
N LEU A 118 -8.88 6.85 9.35
CA LEU A 118 -9.57 5.63 9.76
C LEU A 118 -10.90 5.46 9.02
N VAL A 119 -11.69 6.53 8.90
CA VAL A 119 -12.94 6.53 8.13
C VAL A 119 -12.71 6.16 6.68
N LEU A 120 -11.71 6.77 6.03
CA LEU A 120 -11.40 6.50 4.62
C LEU A 120 -10.92 5.07 4.41
N GLN A 121 -10.14 4.53 5.35
CA GLN A 121 -9.73 3.14 5.29
C GLN A 121 -10.95 2.22 5.44
N GLN A 122 -11.76 2.38 6.49
CA GLN A 122 -12.83 1.43 6.84
C GLN A 122 -14.10 1.56 5.99
N ALA A 123 -14.34 2.72 5.38
CA ALA A 123 -15.50 2.94 4.53
C ALA A 123 -15.49 1.96 3.34
N PHE A 124 -16.62 1.28 3.13
CA PHE A 124 -16.83 0.36 2.00
C PHE A 124 -15.84 -0.83 1.89
N GLN A 125 -15.16 -1.21 2.98
CA GLN A 125 -14.36 -2.46 3.03
C GLN A 125 -15.22 -3.75 2.94
N GLY A 126 -16.55 -3.63 2.95
CA GLY A 126 -17.50 -4.74 3.01
C GLY A 126 -17.72 -5.55 1.72
N ILE A 127 -17.10 -5.21 0.59
CA ILE A 127 -17.32 -5.97 -0.66
C ILE A 127 -16.59 -7.34 -0.67
N LEU A 128 -15.65 -7.59 0.24
CA LEU A 128 -14.91 -8.88 0.29
C LEU A 128 -15.41 -9.85 1.39
N THR A 129 -16.45 -9.51 2.15
CA THR A 129 -16.82 -10.21 3.39
C THR A 129 -18.16 -10.94 3.36
N PHE A 130 -18.59 -11.45 2.20
CA PHE A 130 -19.65 -12.46 2.14
C PHE A 130 -19.26 -13.84 2.71
N GLY A 131 -18.05 -14.00 3.29
CA GLY A 131 -17.56 -15.29 3.78
C GLY A 131 -16.70 -15.31 5.04
N LEU A 132 -16.40 -14.19 5.70
CA LEU A 132 -15.62 -14.21 6.95
C LEU A 132 -16.34 -13.42 8.04
N ILE A 133 -17.08 -14.19 8.85
CA ILE A 133 -17.67 -13.78 10.11
C ILE A 133 -16.54 -13.18 10.98
N PRO A 134 -16.60 -11.90 11.37
CA PRO A 134 -15.66 -11.38 12.35
C PRO A 134 -15.87 -12.14 13.67
N PRO A 135 -14.81 -12.61 14.36
CA PRO A 135 -14.97 -13.28 15.63
C PRO A 135 -15.61 -12.31 16.62
N THR A 136 -16.84 -12.60 17.02
CA THR A 136 -17.53 -11.93 18.11
C THR A 136 -16.66 -12.05 19.36
N LYS A 137 -16.18 -10.92 19.88
CA LYS A 137 -15.51 -10.89 21.18
C LYS A 137 -16.53 -11.33 22.24
N LYS A 138 -16.22 -12.44 22.91
CA LYS A 138 -16.87 -12.84 24.18
C LYS A 138 -16.50 -11.86 25.28
#